data_AF-A0A2G8JYW1-F1
#
_entry.id   AF-A0A2G8JYW1-F1
#
_cell.length_a   1.000
_cell.length_b   1.000
_cell.length_c   1.000
_cell.angle_alpha   90.00
_cell.angle_beta   90.00
_cell.angle_gamma   90.00
#
_symmetry.space_group_name_H-M   'P 1'
#
loop_
_entity.id
_entity.type
_entity.pdbx_description
1 polymer ?
#
loop_
_entity_poly.entity_id
_entity_poly.type
_entity_poly.pdbx_seq_one_letter_code
_entity_poly.pdbx_strand_id
1 'polypeptide(L)'
;HNGHFGTINGFRLGRLPSVPVEWNEINAAWGQTVLLLHSLAHKMNFKFQRYRLVPLGNHSFIECLNEKSKQLPLYGTGGFRFFWDTKVDQAMVAFLDCLQQFEEEIERGDSSFRLPYKIANGKIEDPNTNKSYSIKIQFNSEEQWTKALKFMLTNLKWALAWVASQFTN
;
A
#
# COMPACT_ATOMS: atom_id res chain seq x y z
N HIS A 1 -5.88 14.07 -1.04
CA HIS A 1 -7.09 13.25 -0.82
C HIS A 1 -8.23 13.85 -1.61
N ASN A 2 -9.15 13.04 -2.12
CA ASN A 2 -10.37 13.51 -2.80
C ASN A 2 -11.58 12.85 -2.11
N GLY A 3 -12.23 13.58 -1.22
CA GLY A 3 -13.28 13.06 -0.35
C GLY A 3 -12.85 11.80 0.42
N HIS A 4 -13.55 10.70 0.17
CA HIS A 4 -13.30 9.39 0.78
C HIS A 4 -12.04 8.69 0.26
N PHE A 5 -11.49 9.11 -0.89
CA PHE A 5 -10.35 8.45 -1.52
C PHE A 5 -9.01 9.01 -1.06
N GLY A 6 -8.05 8.11 -0.82
CA GLY A 6 -6.64 8.44 -0.89
C GLY A 6 -6.23 8.66 -2.35
N THR A 7 -5.33 9.60 -2.60
CA THR A 7 -4.90 9.96 -3.96
C THR A 7 -3.39 10.09 -4.03
N ILE A 8 -2.77 9.58 -5.09
CA ILE A 8 -1.34 9.71 -5.37
C ILE A 8 -1.14 10.17 -6.82
N ASN A 9 -0.41 11.27 -7.03
CA ASN A 9 -0.19 11.88 -8.35
C ASN A 9 -1.47 12.06 -9.19
N GLY A 10 -2.57 12.43 -8.53
CA GLY A 10 -3.87 12.64 -9.17
C GLY A 10 -4.77 11.40 -9.29
N PHE A 11 -4.23 10.19 -9.11
CA PHE A 11 -5.00 8.94 -9.22
C PHE A 11 -5.65 8.55 -7.89
N ARG A 12 -6.93 8.16 -7.93
CA ARG A 12 -7.66 7.64 -6.77
C ARG A 12 -7.32 6.18 -6.53
N LEU A 13 -7.00 5.86 -5.28
CA LEU A 13 -6.75 4.49 -4.84
C LEU A 13 -7.94 3.99 -4.01
N GLY A 14 -8.80 3.19 -4.65
CA GLY A 14 -10.02 2.65 -4.06
C GLY A 14 -11.22 2.81 -4.98
N ARG A 15 -12.37 2.30 -4.55
CA ARG A 15 -13.63 2.33 -5.27
C ARG A 15 -14.80 2.46 -4.29
N LEU A 16 -15.90 3.09 -4.71
CA LEU A 16 -17.13 3.15 -3.92
C LEU A 16 -18.32 2.77 -4.81
N PRO A 17 -19.44 2.26 -4.25
CA PRO A 17 -20.61 1.93 -5.05
C PRO A 17 -21.20 3.14 -5.78
N SER A 18 -21.13 4.31 -5.14
CA SER A 18 -21.58 5.59 -5.72
C SER A 18 -20.57 6.23 -6.68
N VAL A 19 -19.30 5.85 -6.59
CA VAL A 19 -18.20 6.40 -7.40
C VAL A 19 -17.33 5.24 -7.89
N PRO A 20 -17.72 4.57 -8.99
CA PRO A 20 -17.03 3.41 -9.52
C PRO A 20 -15.73 3.81 -10.24
N VAL A 21 -14.64 3.99 -9.48
CA VAL A 21 -13.31 4.28 -10.04
C VAL A 21 -12.84 3.12 -10.93
N GLU A 22 -12.40 3.43 -12.14
CA GLU A 22 -11.93 2.46 -13.12
C GLU A 22 -10.65 1.76 -12.67
N TRP A 23 -10.55 0.46 -12.97
CA TRP A 23 -9.39 -0.35 -12.55
C TRP A 23 -8.07 0.16 -13.13
N ASN A 24 -8.08 0.74 -14.33
CA ASN A 24 -6.88 1.37 -14.89
C ASN A 24 -6.33 2.51 -14.01
N GLU A 25 -7.21 3.30 -13.39
CA GLU A 25 -6.82 4.37 -12.46
C GLU A 25 -6.28 3.77 -11.15
N ILE A 26 -6.96 2.75 -10.61
CA ILE A 26 -6.54 2.04 -9.40
C ILE A 26 -5.16 1.38 -9.60
N ASN A 27 -4.95 0.74 -10.75
CA ASN A 27 -3.69 0.12 -11.13
C ASN A 27 -2.58 1.16 -11.29
N ALA A 28 -2.88 2.33 -11.87
CA ALA A 28 -1.94 3.44 -11.96
C ALA A 28 -1.56 3.98 -10.57
N ALA A 29 -2.55 4.15 -9.68
CA ALA A 29 -2.32 4.55 -8.30
C ALA A 29 -1.44 3.54 -7.55
N TRP A 30 -1.72 2.23 -7.66
CA TRP A 30 -0.84 1.19 -7.11
C TRP A 30 0.57 1.25 -7.69
N GLY A 31 0.71 1.50 -8.99
CA GLY A 31 1.99 1.70 -9.64
C GLY A 31 2.82 2.81 -9.00
N GLN A 32 2.20 3.97 -8.78
CA GLN A 32 2.85 5.10 -8.11
C GLN A 32 3.17 4.78 -6.64
N THR A 33 2.30 4.06 -5.96
CA THR A 33 2.48 3.64 -4.56
C THR A 33 3.68 2.69 -4.41
N VAL A 34 3.84 1.73 -5.32
CA VAL A 34 4.99 0.82 -5.35
C VAL A 34 6.28 1.58 -5.63
N LEU A 35 6.26 2.47 -6.64
CA LEU A 35 7.42 3.29 -6.97
C LEU A 35 7.85 4.16 -5.78
N LEU A 36 6.90 4.76 -5.06
CA LEU A 36 7.19 5.59 -3.89
C LEU A 36 7.92 4.78 -2.81
N LEU A 37 7.33 3.68 -2.35
CA LEU A 37 7.94 2.88 -1.29
C LEU A 37 9.29 2.28 -1.71
N HIS A 38 9.41 1.83 -2.96
CA HIS A 38 10.68 1.38 -3.53
C HIS A 38 11.74 2.50 -3.48
N SER A 39 11.37 3.72 -3.86
CA SER A 39 12.30 4.87 -3.87
C SER A 39 12.71 5.29 -2.46
N LEU A 40 11.79 5.26 -1.50
CA LEU A 40 12.09 5.54 -0.09
C LEU A 40 13.05 4.51 0.49
N ALA A 41 12.78 3.22 0.29
CA ALA A 41 13.65 2.14 0.73
C ALA A 41 15.05 2.25 0.11
N HIS A 42 15.13 2.52 -1.21
CA HIS A 42 16.40 2.74 -1.88
C HIS A 42 17.16 3.95 -1.32
N LYS A 43 16.47 5.06 -1.07
CA LYS A 43 17.07 6.27 -0.49
C LYS A 43 17.65 6.02 0.92
N MET A 44 17.00 5.16 1.69
CA MET A 44 17.45 4.72 3.02
C MET A 44 18.45 3.54 2.99
N ASN A 45 18.82 3.04 1.81
CA ASN A 45 19.61 1.81 1.63
C ASN A 45 19.00 0.59 2.38
N PHE A 46 17.67 0.55 2.46
CA PHE A 46 16.92 -0.50 3.14
C PHE A 46 16.55 -1.64 2.18
N LYS A 47 16.65 -2.89 2.65
CA LYS A 47 16.27 -4.09 1.90
C LYS A 47 15.21 -4.86 2.66
N PHE A 48 14.06 -5.07 2.00
CA PHE A 48 12.98 -5.90 2.50
C PHE A 48 13.40 -7.38 2.60
N GLN A 49 12.88 -8.10 3.59
CA GLN A 49 13.30 -9.47 3.90
C GLN A 49 12.52 -10.56 3.15
N ARG A 50 11.20 -10.37 2.99
CA ARG A 50 10.29 -11.38 2.41
C ARG A 50 9.95 -11.14 0.94
N TYR A 51 9.99 -9.88 0.54
CA TYR A 51 9.40 -9.41 -0.70
C TYR A 51 10.30 -8.43 -1.40
N ARG A 52 10.23 -8.36 -2.73
CA ARG A 52 10.84 -7.31 -3.54
C ARG A 52 9.74 -6.54 -4.26
N LEU A 53 9.73 -5.22 -4.08
CA LEU A 53 8.86 -4.31 -4.82
C LEU A 53 9.40 -4.15 -6.25
N VAL A 54 8.56 -4.34 -7.26
CA VAL A 54 8.91 -4.16 -8.68
C VAL A 54 8.02 -3.08 -9.30
N PRO A 55 8.51 -1.82 -9.39
CA PRO A 55 7.78 -0.75 -10.07
C PRO A 55 7.75 -1.00 -11.59
N LEU A 56 6.57 -1.17 -12.15
CA LEU A 56 6.35 -1.38 -13.59
C LEU A 56 5.08 -0.64 -14.06
N GLY A 57 5.04 0.68 -13.81
CA GLY A 57 3.88 1.50 -14.16
C GLY A 57 2.59 0.96 -13.52
N ASN A 58 1.51 0.93 -14.30
CA ASN A 58 0.22 0.37 -13.88
C ASN A 58 0.19 -1.18 -13.84
N HIS A 59 1.31 -1.86 -14.08
CA HIS A 59 1.46 -3.31 -13.96
C HIS A 59 2.50 -3.68 -12.88
N SER A 60 2.71 -2.81 -11.90
CA SER A 60 3.60 -3.06 -10.77
C SER A 60 3.21 -4.31 -9.99
N PHE A 61 4.19 -5.01 -9.44
CA PHE A 61 3.98 -6.28 -8.72
C PHE A 61 5.02 -6.46 -7.61
N ILE A 62 4.82 -7.51 -6.82
CA ILE A 62 5.71 -7.93 -5.74
C ILE A 62 6.23 -9.34 -6.03
N GLU A 63 7.52 -9.56 -5.79
CA GLU A 63 8.12 -10.90 -5.87
C GLU A 63 8.41 -11.45 -4.49
N CYS A 64 8.09 -12.73 -4.28
CA CYS A 64 8.45 -13.44 -3.05
C CYS A 64 9.93 -13.85 -3.11
N LEU A 65 10.73 -13.44 -2.12
CA LEU A 65 12.15 -13.79 -2.08
C LEU A 65 12.39 -15.28 -1.80
N ASN A 66 11.46 -15.91 -1.08
CA ASN A 66 11.50 -17.35 -0.79
C ASN A 66 11.05 -18.22 -1.98
N GLU A 67 10.30 -17.65 -2.93
CA GLU A 67 9.74 -18.35 -4.08
C GLU A 67 9.94 -17.49 -5.34
N LYS A 68 11.14 -17.57 -5.95
CA LYS A 68 11.56 -16.68 -7.04
C LYS A 68 10.60 -16.63 -8.26
N SER A 69 9.80 -17.66 -8.49
CA SER A 69 8.81 -17.71 -9.58
C SER A 69 7.46 -17.12 -9.21
N LYS A 70 7.21 -16.78 -7.94
CA LYS A 70 5.94 -16.28 -7.46
C LYS A 70 5.89 -14.75 -7.55
N GLN A 71 5.15 -14.28 -8.53
CA GLN A 71 4.81 -12.87 -8.73
C GLN A 71 3.40 -12.60 -8.22
N LEU A 72 3.26 -11.54 -7.43
CA LEU A 72 2.04 -11.06 -6.81
C LEU A 72 1.66 -9.71 -7.46
N PRO A 73 0.75 -9.69 -8.45
CA PRO A 73 0.37 -8.47 -9.15
C PRO A 73 -0.40 -7.52 -8.22
N LEU A 74 -0.05 -6.23 -8.25
CA LEU A 74 -0.81 -5.14 -7.62
C LEU A 74 -1.74 -4.44 -8.63
N TYR A 75 -2.16 -5.17 -9.66
CA TYR A 75 -3.06 -4.69 -10.70
C TYR A 75 -4.11 -5.74 -11.02
N GLY A 76 -5.27 -5.27 -11.48
CA GLY A 76 -6.41 -6.11 -11.85
C GLY A 76 -7.18 -5.55 -13.04
N THR A 77 -7.94 -6.41 -13.71
CA THR A 77 -8.83 -6.01 -14.81
C THR A 77 -10.27 -5.79 -14.37
N GLY A 78 -10.58 -6.02 -13.09
CA GLY A 78 -11.94 -5.99 -12.56
C GLY A 78 -12.84 -7.13 -13.06
N GLY A 79 -14.15 -6.98 -12.85
CA GLY A 79 -15.17 -7.94 -13.25
C GLY A 79 -15.36 -9.11 -12.27
N PHE A 80 -16.32 -9.99 -12.56
CA PHE A 80 -16.71 -11.07 -11.64
C PHE A 80 -15.56 -12.01 -11.30
N ARG A 81 -14.68 -12.32 -12.28
CA ARG A 81 -13.52 -13.20 -12.11
C ARG A 81 -12.45 -12.63 -11.18
N PHE A 82 -12.36 -11.31 -11.09
CA PHE A 82 -11.40 -10.61 -10.23
C PHE A 82 -11.72 -10.78 -8.74
N PHE A 83 -13.00 -10.89 -8.36
CA PHE A 83 -13.38 -11.19 -6.97
C PHE A 83 -12.92 -12.56 -6.47
N TRP A 84 -12.60 -13.48 -7.39
CA TRP A 84 -12.10 -14.82 -7.07
C TRP A 84 -10.57 -14.95 -7.16
N ASP A 85 -9.87 -13.94 -7.71
CA ASP A 85 -8.42 -13.95 -7.79
C ASP A 85 -7.79 -13.44 -6.49
N THR A 86 -7.26 -14.37 -5.70
CA THR A 86 -6.60 -14.06 -4.42
C THR A 86 -5.22 -13.43 -4.58
N LYS A 87 -4.66 -13.37 -5.80
CA LYS A 87 -3.30 -12.88 -6.02
C LYS A 87 -3.16 -11.39 -5.71
N VAL A 88 -4.14 -10.58 -6.07
CA VAL A 88 -4.12 -9.14 -5.78
C VAL A 88 -4.24 -8.89 -4.28
N ASP A 89 -5.10 -9.64 -3.59
CA ASP A 89 -5.18 -9.61 -2.12
C ASP A 89 -3.87 -10.01 -1.46
N GLN A 90 -3.21 -11.07 -1.94
CA GLN A 90 -1.89 -11.49 -1.46
C GLN A 90 -0.85 -10.40 -1.72
N ALA A 91 -0.88 -9.76 -2.88
CA ALA A 91 0.03 -8.66 -3.24
C ALA A 91 -0.17 -7.45 -2.32
N MET A 92 -1.42 -7.05 -2.06
CA MET A 92 -1.71 -5.92 -1.16
C MET A 92 -1.29 -6.20 0.28
N VAL A 93 -1.45 -7.43 0.76
CA VAL A 93 -0.93 -7.85 2.08
C VAL A 93 0.60 -7.82 2.10
N ALA A 94 1.26 -8.34 1.06
CA ALA A 94 2.71 -8.30 0.94
C ALA A 94 3.24 -6.85 0.85
N PHE A 95 2.52 -5.95 0.19
CA PHE A 95 2.85 -4.52 0.18
C PHE A 95 2.77 -3.90 1.57
N LEU A 96 1.71 -4.20 2.30
CA LEU A 96 1.50 -3.66 3.65
C LEU A 96 2.57 -4.17 4.63
N ASP A 97 3.01 -5.41 4.44
CA ASP A 97 4.14 -6.01 5.14
C ASP A 97 5.47 -5.30 4.82
N CYS A 98 5.73 -4.94 3.56
CA CYS A 98 6.86 -4.08 3.21
C CYS A 98 6.79 -2.71 3.90
N LEU A 99 5.61 -2.08 3.93
CA LEU A 99 5.45 -0.79 4.59
C LEU A 99 5.71 -0.87 6.09
N GLN A 100 5.27 -1.95 6.74
CA GLN A 100 5.57 -2.21 8.15
C GLN A 100 7.07 -2.42 8.40
N GLN A 101 7.74 -3.22 7.58
CA GLN A 101 9.20 -3.39 7.68
C GLN A 101 9.94 -2.05 7.54
N PHE A 102 9.43 -1.15 6.69
CA PHE A 102 10.02 0.17 6.51
C PHE A 102 9.79 1.07 7.74
N GLU A 103 8.61 1.03 8.36
CA GLU A 103 8.34 1.70 9.63
C GLU A 103 9.31 1.23 10.72
N GLU A 104 9.47 -0.08 10.88
CA GLU A 104 10.38 -0.67 11.87
C GLU A 104 11.84 -0.21 11.69
N GLU A 105 12.31 -0.05 10.44
CA GLU A 105 13.65 0.49 10.18
C GLU A 105 13.75 1.98 10.53
N ILE A 106 12.71 2.78 10.25
CA ILE A 106 12.67 4.18 10.66
C ILE A 106 12.72 4.28 12.20
N GLU A 107 11.90 3.48 12.90
CA GLU A 107 11.84 3.45 14.36
C GLU A 107 13.18 3.02 15.00
N ARG A 108 13.97 2.20 14.30
CA ARG A 108 15.31 1.81 14.74
C ARG A 108 16.29 2.99 14.75
N GLY A 109 16.12 3.94 13.82
CA GLY A 109 16.91 5.17 13.76
C GLY A 109 16.33 6.31 14.60
N ASP A 110 15.00 6.37 14.73
CA ASP A 110 14.25 7.41 15.44
C ASP A 110 13.11 6.77 16.23
N SER A 111 13.36 6.48 17.50
CA SER A 111 12.40 5.80 18.38
C SER A 111 11.15 6.63 18.69
N SER A 112 11.14 7.93 18.37
CA SER A 112 9.99 8.82 18.54
C SER A 112 9.02 8.79 17.37
N PHE A 113 9.47 8.36 16.19
CA PHE A 113 8.64 8.28 14.99
C PHE A 113 7.62 7.15 15.11
N ARG A 114 6.37 7.40 14.76
CA ARG A 114 5.31 6.38 14.62
C ARG A 114 4.45 6.71 13.42
N LEU A 115 4.03 5.72 12.64
CA LEU A 115 2.99 5.95 11.64
C LEU A 115 1.64 6.20 12.32
N PRO A 116 0.78 7.05 11.75
CA PRO A 116 -0.49 7.41 12.36
C PRO A 116 -1.50 6.25 12.39
N TYR A 117 -1.36 5.27 11.49
CA TYR A 117 -2.25 4.12 11.43
C TYR A 117 -1.47 2.81 11.58
N LYS A 118 -1.74 2.07 12.64
CA LYS A 118 -1.04 0.82 12.92
C LYS A 118 -1.35 -0.24 11.87
N ILE A 119 -0.31 -0.95 11.43
CA ILE A 119 -0.41 -2.05 10.48
C ILE A 119 -0.32 -3.38 11.23
N ALA A 120 -1.24 -4.30 10.96
CA ALA A 120 -1.16 -5.66 11.49
C ALA A 120 -1.94 -6.65 10.61
N ASN A 121 -1.30 -7.77 10.22
CA ASN A 121 -1.97 -8.92 9.59
C ASN A 121 -2.83 -8.57 8.35
N GLY A 122 -2.34 -7.68 7.47
CA GLY A 122 -3.08 -7.26 6.28
C GLY A 122 -4.25 -6.30 6.59
N LYS A 123 -4.27 -5.71 7.79
CA LYS A 123 -5.25 -4.71 8.22
C LYS A 123 -4.55 -3.45 8.71
N ILE A 124 -5.30 -2.35 8.68
CA ILE A 124 -4.86 -1.04 9.15
C ILE A 124 -5.88 -0.51 10.16
N GLU A 125 -5.39 -0.10 11.33
CA GLU A 125 -6.21 0.32 12.46
C GLU A 125 -6.45 1.84 12.47
N ASP A 126 -7.69 2.25 12.70
CA ASP A 126 -8.07 3.65 12.95
C ASP A 126 -8.04 3.93 14.45
N PRO A 127 -7.04 4.68 14.96
CA PRO A 127 -6.89 4.90 16.40
C PRO A 127 -8.05 5.68 17.02
N ASN A 128 -8.84 6.40 16.22
CA ASN A 128 -9.98 7.16 16.72
C ASN A 128 -11.20 6.27 16.99
N THR A 129 -11.28 5.12 16.34
CA THR A 129 -12.44 4.22 16.43
C THR A 129 -12.09 2.82 16.92
N ASN A 130 -10.79 2.50 17.04
CA ASN A 130 -10.24 1.16 17.29
C ASN A 130 -10.76 0.10 16.31
N LYS A 131 -11.19 0.52 15.11
CA LYS A 131 -11.63 -0.38 14.04
C LYS A 131 -10.46 -0.66 13.11
N SER A 132 -10.29 -1.94 12.78
CA SER A 132 -9.31 -2.40 11.79
C SER A 132 -9.97 -2.65 10.45
N TYR A 133 -9.39 -2.07 9.39
CA TYR A 133 -9.87 -2.20 8.01
C TYR A 133 -8.93 -3.08 7.21
N SER A 134 -9.48 -4.06 6.49
CA SER A 134 -8.70 -5.00 5.66
C SER A 134 -8.25 -4.33 4.35
N ILE A 135 -7.01 -4.60 3.94
CA ILE A 135 -6.51 -4.20 2.62
C ILE A 135 -6.98 -5.14 1.50
N LYS A 136 -7.51 -6.32 1.88
CA LYS A 136 -8.06 -7.31 0.95
C LYS A 136 -9.42 -6.88 0.41
N ILE A 137 -9.73 -7.28 -0.81
CA ILE A 137 -11.02 -7.06 -1.46
C ILE A 137 -12.00 -8.18 -1.10
N GLN A 138 -11.52 -9.43 -0.98
CA GLN A 138 -12.39 -10.54 -0.63
C GLN A 138 -13.01 -10.37 0.76
N PHE A 139 -14.31 -10.68 0.85
CA PHE A 139 -15.12 -10.56 2.07
C PHE A 139 -15.06 -9.17 2.70
N ASN A 140 -14.91 -8.13 1.87
CA ASN A 140 -14.79 -6.74 2.29
C ASN A 140 -15.79 -5.86 1.53
N SER A 141 -16.13 -4.70 2.08
CA SER A 141 -16.91 -3.70 1.37
C SER A 141 -16.00 -2.73 0.62
N GLU A 142 -16.46 -2.17 -0.50
CA GLU A 142 -15.71 -1.18 -1.27
C GLU A 142 -15.34 0.05 -0.42
N GLU A 143 -16.22 0.47 0.49
CA GLU A 143 -15.99 1.58 1.43
C GLU A 143 -14.87 1.27 2.44
N GLN A 144 -14.91 0.08 3.05
CA GLN A 144 -13.92 -0.34 4.03
C GLN A 144 -12.55 -0.54 3.37
N TRP A 145 -12.52 -1.15 2.18
CA TRP A 145 -11.31 -1.30 1.38
C TRP A 145 -10.72 0.06 0.99
N THR A 146 -11.54 0.99 0.49
CA THR A 146 -11.09 2.35 0.17
C THR A 146 -10.57 3.10 1.39
N LYS A 147 -11.19 2.91 2.55
CA LYS A 147 -10.72 3.50 3.81
C LYS A 147 -9.36 2.94 4.23
N ALA A 148 -9.15 1.62 4.11
CA ALA A 148 -7.85 1.00 4.35
C ALA A 148 -6.76 1.58 3.43
N LEU A 149 -7.04 1.67 2.12
CA LEU A 149 -6.11 2.25 1.13
C LEU A 149 -5.76 3.70 1.43
N LYS A 150 -6.75 4.50 1.87
CA LYS A 150 -6.52 5.89 2.28
C LYS A 150 -5.58 5.99 3.49
N PHE A 151 -5.73 5.12 4.48
CA PHE A 151 -4.84 5.08 5.64
C PHE A 151 -3.43 4.64 5.25
N MET A 152 -3.30 3.62 4.41
CA MET A 152 -2.01 3.19 3.86
C MET A 152 -1.28 4.34 3.15
N LEU A 153 -1.97 5.08 2.27
CA LEU A 153 -1.38 6.24 1.60
C LEU A 153 -1.01 7.37 2.57
N THR A 154 -1.75 7.51 3.67
CA THR A 154 -1.42 8.49 4.70
C THR A 154 -0.15 8.07 5.43
N ASN A 155 0.00 6.81 5.80
CA ASN A 155 1.24 6.26 6.34
C ASN A 155 2.43 6.51 5.41
N LEU A 156 2.29 6.21 4.11
CA LEU A 156 3.34 6.47 3.11
C LEU A 156 3.71 7.96 3.03
N LYS A 157 2.73 8.87 3.16
CA LYS A 157 2.99 10.32 3.20
C LYS A 157 3.84 10.70 4.42
N TRP A 158 3.55 10.12 5.59
CA TRP A 158 4.34 10.34 6.80
C TRP A 158 5.76 9.80 6.67
N ALA A 159 5.91 8.58 6.14
CA ALA A 159 7.20 7.99 5.85
C ALA A 159 8.01 8.85 4.86
N LEU A 160 7.38 9.34 3.78
CA LEU A 160 8.01 10.27 2.84
C LEU A 160 8.45 11.57 3.52
N ALA A 161 7.61 12.18 4.36
CA ALA A 161 7.94 13.42 5.06
C ALA A 161 9.14 13.23 6.00
N TRP A 162 9.18 12.11 6.73
CA TRP A 162 10.31 11.78 7.60
C TRP A 162 11.59 11.55 6.81
N VAL A 163 11.54 10.77 5.71
CA VAL A 163 12.73 10.57 4.86
C VAL A 163 13.20 11.90 4.30
N ALA A 164 12.30 12.75 3.82
CA ALA A 164 12.65 14.07 3.30
C ALA A 164 13.35 14.95 4.35
N SER A 165 12.90 14.93 5.61
CA SER A 165 13.53 15.72 6.69
C SER A 165 14.94 15.24 7.04
N GLN A 166 15.32 13.99 6.71
CA GLN A 166 16.69 13.51 6.91
C GLN A 166 17.68 14.04 5.86
N PHE A 167 17.19 14.60 4.75
CA PHE A 167 18.03 15.04 3.62
C PHE A 167 17.88 16.54 3.30
N THR A 168 17.03 17.27 4.02
CA THR A 168 17.00 18.74 3.99
C THR A 168 18.16 19.28 4.82
N ASN A 169 19.26 19.59 4.14
CA ASN A 169 20.26 20.56 4.62
C ASN A 169 19.81 21.98 4.25
#